data_AF-A0A1A8JAW9-F1
#
_entry.id   AF-A0A1A8JAW9-F1
#
_cell.length_a   1.000
_cell.length_b   1.000
_cell.length_c   1.000
_cell.angle_alpha   90.00
_cell.angle_beta   90.00
_cell.angle_gamma   90.00
#
_symmetry.space_group_name_H-M   'P 1'
#
loop_
_entity.id
_entity.type
_entity.pdbx_description
1 polymer ?
#
loop_
_entity_poly.entity_id
_entity_poly.type
_entity_poly.pdbx_seq_one_letter_code
_entity_poly.pdbx_strand_id
1 'polypeptide(L)'
;CSWNTGNGSPDAICLTVDKPGVVLVGVCVYGGGGIHEYELEVLADDAQTEHPGDSAHSHRWTSLELVKGTYSTDDSPSDIAEIRLDKAVPLKEGVKYAVRLRNYG
;
A
#
# COMPACT_ATOMS: atom_id res chain seq x y z
N CYS A 1 -1.80 5.28 -21.38
CA CYS A 1 -1.80 5.55 -19.93
C CYS A 1 -2.37 6.95 -19.69
N SER A 2 -3.38 7.11 -18.81
CA SER A 2 -4.00 8.41 -18.48
C SER A 2 -3.90 8.76 -16.98
N TRP A 3 -3.31 7.89 -16.16
CA TRP A 3 -3.11 8.11 -14.73
C TRP A 3 -1.80 8.86 -14.51
N ASN A 4 -1.83 9.98 -13.80
CA ASN A 4 -0.64 10.78 -13.54
C ASN A 4 -0.03 10.35 -12.19
N THR A 5 1.27 10.13 -12.16
CA THR A 5 2.02 9.78 -10.93
C THR A 5 2.03 10.90 -9.90
N GLY A 6 1.69 12.12 -10.30
CA GLY A 6 1.63 13.29 -9.43
C GLY A 6 2.98 13.69 -8.84
N ASN A 7 4.09 13.20 -9.42
CA ASN A 7 5.46 13.41 -8.95
C ASN A 7 5.60 13.16 -7.43
N GLY A 8 5.16 11.99 -6.98
CA GLY A 8 5.19 11.57 -5.58
C GLY A 8 3.94 11.94 -4.78
N SER A 9 2.89 12.49 -5.41
CA SER A 9 1.56 12.57 -4.79
C SER A 9 1.08 11.15 -4.44
N PRO A 10 0.60 10.91 -3.22
CA PRO A 10 0.25 9.56 -2.80
C PRO A 10 -1.08 9.12 -3.41
N ASP A 11 -1.06 7.98 -4.09
CA ASP A 11 -2.24 7.15 -4.31
C ASP A 11 -2.42 6.23 -3.10
N ALA A 12 -3.64 6.10 -2.59
CA ALA A 12 -3.90 5.25 -1.42
C ALA A 12 -5.26 4.59 -1.46
N ILE A 13 -5.32 3.37 -0.93
CA ILE A 13 -6.56 2.62 -0.72
C ILE A 13 -6.58 2.03 0.69
N CYS A 14 -7.72 2.15 1.36
CA CYS A 14 -7.96 1.47 2.63
C CYS A 14 -8.59 0.10 2.40
N LEU A 15 -8.22 -0.88 3.21
CA LEU A 15 -8.78 -2.23 3.18
C LEU A 15 -8.97 -2.81 4.58
N THR A 16 -9.86 -3.79 4.68
CA THR A 16 -10.05 -4.65 5.85
C THR A 16 -10.14 -6.10 5.36
N VAL A 17 -9.90 -7.06 6.25
CA VAL A 17 -10.09 -8.49 5.97
C VAL A 17 -11.16 -9.07 6.89
N ASP A 18 -11.90 -10.06 6.40
CA ASP A 18 -13.00 -10.73 7.08
C ASP A 18 -12.63 -12.12 7.62
N LYS A 19 -11.36 -12.52 7.47
CA LYS A 19 -10.84 -13.80 7.94
C LYS A 19 -9.50 -13.63 8.65
N PRO A 20 -9.22 -14.42 9.69
CA PRO A 20 -7.90 -14.46 10.31
C PRO A 20 -6.88 -15.18 9.41
N GLY A 21 -5.60 -14.95 9.69
CA GLY A 21 -4.50 -15.64 9.01
C GLY A 21 -4.17 -15.10 7.61
N VAL A 22 -4.80 -14.00 7.19
CA VAL A 22 -4.44 -13.31 5.94
C VAL A 22 -3.11 -12.57 6.13
N VAL A 23 -2.23 -12.70 5.15
CA VAL A 23 -0.90 -12.09 5.15
C VAL A 23 -0.70 -11.33 3.84
N LEU A 24 -0.40 -10.03 3.94
CA LEU A 24 -0.06 -9.21 2.79
C LEU A 24 1.43 -9.39 2.47
N VAL A 25 1.74 -9.79 1.24
CA VAL A 25 3.12 -10.06 0.77
C VAL A 25 3.59 -9.09 -0.32
N GLY A 26 2.67 -8.32 -0.90
CA GLY A 26 2.94 -7.45 -2.03
C GLY A 26 1.66 -6.87 -2.62
N VAL A 27 1.83 -6.01 -3.61
CA VAL A 27 0.73 -5.37 -4.34
C VAL A 27 1.02 -5.39 -5.83
N CYS A 28 -0.04 -5.28 -6.62
CA CYS A 28 0.05 -5.09 -8.06
C CYS A 28 -0.23 -3.63 -8.38
N VAL A 29 0.63 -3.01 -9.18
CA VAL A 29 0.51 -1.61 -9.61
C VAL A 29 0.46 -1.53 -11.13
N TYR A 30 -0.30 -0.57 -11.65
CA TYR A 30 -0.29 -0.28 -13.08
C TYR A 30 1.02 0.40 -13.47
N GLY A 31 1.54 0.02 -14.65
CA GLY A 31 2.72 0.63 -15.26
C GLY A 31 2.43 1.41 -16.52
N GLY A 32 3.42 1.41 -17.41
CA GLY A 32 3.45 2.13 -18.69
C GLY A 32 4.11 3.50 -18.59
N GLY A 33 4.67 3.96 -19.70
CA GLY A 33 5.32 5.28 -19.78
C GLY A 33 6.75 5.30 -19.25
N GLY A 34 7.43 4.15 -19.19
CA GLY A 34 8.82 4.07 -18.75
C GLY A 34 9.02 3.44 -17.38
N ILE A 35 10.14 3.82 -16.76
CA ILE A 35 10.55 3.37 -15.43
C ILE A 35 9.94 4.30 -14.40
N HIS A 36 9.33 3.71 -13.37
CA HIS A 36 8.79 4.42 -12.21
C HIS A 36 9.66 4.14 -11.00
N GLU A 37 10.14 5.17 -10.32
CA GLU A 37 10.63 5.06 -8.95
C GLU A 37 9.44 5.08 -7.99
N TYR A 38 9.47 4.24 -6.95
CA TYR A 38 8.34 4.13 -6.03
C TYR A 38 8.74 4.11 -4.57
N GLU A 39 7.82 4.59 -3.72
CA GLU A 39 7.74 4.28 -2.30
C GLU A 39 6.37 3.65 -2.00
N LEU A 40 6.37 2.42 -1.50
CA LEU A 40 5.16 1.69 -1.13
C LEU A 40 5.15 1.47 0.38
N GLU A 41 4.09 1.94 1.02
CA GLU A 41 3.93 1.90 2.47
C GLU A 41 2.62 1.20 2.87
N VAL A 42 2.71 0.31 3.85
CA VAL A 42 1.56 -0.34 4.49
C VAL A 42 1.34 0.29 5.86
N LEU A 43 0.11 0.73 6.15
CA LEU A 43 -0.26 1.38 7.39
C LEU A 43 -1.42 0.66 8.09
N ALA A 44 -1.50 0.77 9.42
CA ALA A 44 -2.65 0.37 10.23
C ALA A 44 -3.30 1.57 10.93
N ASP A 45 -4.62 1.52 11.11
CA ASP A 45 -5.38 2.52 11.85
C ASP A 45 -5.26 2.25 13.36
N ASP A 46 -4.47 3.07 14.07
CA ASP A 46 -4.20 2.88 15.50
C ASP A 46 -5.46 2.93 16.35
N ALA A 47 -6.45 3.71 15.92
CA ALA A 47 -7.70 3.94 16.65
C ALA A 47 -8.53 2.66 16.86
N GLN A 48 -8.28 1.60 16.07
CA GLN A 48 -8.91 0.30 16.27
C GLN A 48 -8.04 -0.69 17.06
N THR A 49 -6.76 -0.38 17.28
CA THR A 49 -5.81 -1.28 17.95
C THR A 49 -5.60 -0.96 19.43
N GLU A 50 -5.72 0.32 19.82
CA GLU A 50 -5.63 0.77 21.21
C GLU A 50 -7.02 1.18 21.72
N HIS A 51 -7.60 0.36 22.61
CA HIS A 51 -8.80 0.66 23.41
C HIS A 51 -10.05 1.18 22.63
N PRO A 52 -11.05 0.33 22.34
CA PRO A 52 -12.29 0.69 21.64
C PRO A 52 -13.16 1.81 22.27
N GLY A 53 -12.80 2.29 23.47
CA GLY A 53 -13.56 3.25 24.27
C GLY A 53 -13.07 4.70 24.23
N ASP A 54 -11.83 4.95 23.76
CA ASP A 54 -11.22 6.30 23.74
C ASP A 54 -11.14 6.89 22.32
N SER A 55 -12.10 6.50 21.48
CA SER A 55 -12.19 6.77 20.04
C SER A 55 -12.48 8.22 19.65
N ALA A 56 -11.86 9.20 20.33
CA ALA A 56 -11.94 10.60 19.96
C ALA A 56 -10.96 10.91 18.81
N HIS A 57 -11.42 10.72 17.58
CA HIS A 57 -11.08 11.49 16.37
C HIS A 57 -9.63 11.49 15.83
N SER A 58 -8.69 10.71 16.36
CA SER A 58 -7.35 10.62 15.76
C SER A 58 -7.31 9.49 14.73
N HIS A 59 -7.45 9.80 13.44
CA HIS A 59 -7.07 8.89 12.34
C HIS A 59 -5.55 8.74 12.29
N ARG A 60 -4.96 8.20 13.35
CA ARG A 60 -3.53 8.02 13.48
C ARG A 60 -3.15 6.72 12.77
N TRP A 61 -2.47 6.88 11.64
CA TRP A 61 -1.93 5.76 10.89
C TRP A 61 -0.52 5.45 11.37
N THR A 62 -0.26 4.19 11.73
CA THR A 62 1.09 3.69 12.03
C THR A 62 1.64 2.92 10.84
N SER A 63 2.87 3.25 10.43
CA SER A 63 3.60 2.56 9.37
C SER A 63 4.03 1.17 9.84
N LEU A 64 3.69 0.14 9.07
CA LEU A 64 4.04 -1.25 9.34
C LEU A 64 5.21 -1.73 8.48
N GLU A 65 5.24 -1.32 7.22
CA GLU A 65 6.27 -1.70 6.25
C GLU A 65 6.40 -0.59 5.19
N LEU A 66 7.63 -0.30 4.78
CA LEU A 66 7.96 0.66 3.73
C LEU A 66 9.04 0.06 2.83
N VAL A 67 8.72 -0.10 1.54
CA VAL A 67 9.68 -0.55 0.52
C VAL A 67 9.83 0.49 -0.57
N LYS A 68 11.02 0.56 -1.16
CA LYS A 68 11.35 1.49 -2.24
C LYS A 68 12.06 0.74 -3.36
N GLY A 69 11.89 1.20 -4.59
CA GLY A 69 12.55 0.58 -5.74
C GLY A 69 12.15 1.22 -7.05
N THR A 70 12.37 0.48 -8.12
CA THR A 70 11.92 0.83 -9.47
C THR A 70 11.12 -0.30 -10.09
N TYR A 71 10.17 0.03 -10.96
CA TYR A 71 9.49 -0.94 -11.80
C TYR A 71 9.24 -0.39 -13.20
N SER A 72 9.08 -1.27 -14.18
CA SER A 72 8.64 -0.96 -15.54
C SER A 72 7.80 -2.12 -16.07
N THR A 73 6.85 -1.80 -16.94
CA THR A 73 6.06 -2.79 -17.67
C THR A 73 6.35 -2.75 -19.18
N ASP A 74 7.30 -1.94 -19.65
CA ASP A 74 7.53 -1.71 -21.08
C ASP A 74 8.02 -2.98 -21.82
N ASP A 75 8.77 -3.85 -21.13
CA ASP A 75 9.23 -5.14 -21.66
C ASP A 75 8.25 -6.31 -21.39
N SER A 76 7.07 -6.00 -20.84
CA SER A 76 6.06 -6.99 -20.44
C SER A 76 4.80 -6.85 -21.28
N PRO A 77 4.14 -7.95 -21.67
CA PRO A 77 2.79 -7.88 -22.26
C PRO A 77 1.71 -7.50 -21.22
N SER A 78 2.06 -7.42 -19.94
CA SER A 78 1.17 -7.04 -18.84
C SER A 78 1.34 -5.57 -18.48
N ASP A 79 0.23 -4.84 -18.34
CA ASP A 79 0.20 -3.46 -17.85
C ASP A 79 0.40 -3.35 -16.32
N ILE A 80 0.68 -4.47 -15.65
CA ILE A 80 0.78 -4.59 -14.19
C ILE A 80 2.14 -5.15 -13.79
N ALA A 81 2.75 -4.54 -12.78
CA ALA A 81 3.95 -5.03 -12.09
C ALA A 81 3.61 -5.47 -10.65
N GLU A 82 4.22 -6.56 -10.19
CA GLU A 82 4.16 -7.00 -8.78
C GLU A 82 5.29 -6.34 -7.98
N ILE A 83 4.94 -5.64 -6.90
CA ILE A 83 5.88 -5.14 -5.90
C ILE A 83 5.75 -6.00 -4.65
N ARG A 84 6.83 -6.68 -4.25
CA ARG A 84 6.88 -7.49 -3.03
C ARG A 84 7.34 -6.65 -1.85
N LEU A 85 6.80 -6.96 -0.68
CA LEU A 85 7.27 -6.41 0.59
C LEU A 85 8.52 -7.16 1.06
N ASP A 86 9.45 -6.48 1.75
CA ASP A 86 10.60 -7.14 2.37
C ASP A 86 10.15 -8.02 3.53
N LYS A 87 9.13 -7.56 4.27
CA LYS A 87 8.47 -8.32 5.33
C LYS A 87 6.98 -8.46 5.04
N ALA A 88 6.52 -9.70 5.11
CA ALA A 88 5.10 -10.02 5.05
C ALA A 88 4.36 -9.40 6.25
N VAL A 89 3.20 -8.79 6.01
CA VAL A 89 2.40 -8.08 7.02
C VAL A 89 1.15 -8.89 7.37
N PRO A 90 1.04 -9.46 8.58
CA PRO A 90 -0.17 -10.14 9.04
C PRO A 90 -1.32 -9.15 9.23
N LEU A 91 -2.48 -9.46 8.65
CA LEU A 91 -3.68 -8.64 8.75
C LEU A 91 -4.65 -9.23 9.78
N LYS A 92 -5.15 -8.39 10.69
CA LYS A 92 -6.17 -8.74 11.67
C LYS A 92 -7.56 -8.55 11.08
N GLU A 93 -8.46 -9.48 11.41
CA GLU A 93 -9.88 -9.38 11.04
C GLU A 93 -10.50 -8.08 11.58
N GLY A 94 -11.26 -7.39 10.73
CA GLY A 94 -12.00 -6.18 11.11
C GLY A 94 -11.15 -4.93 11.36
N VAL A 95 -9.82 -5.01 11.28
CA VAL A 95 -8.91 -3.87 11.43
C VAL A 95 -8.68 -3.19 10.08
N LYS A 96 -8.73 -1.86 10.06
CA LYS A 96 -8.46 -1.05 8.87
C LYS A 96 -6.96 -0.87 8.65
N TYR A 97 -6.55 -1.18 7.42
CA TYR A 97 -5.22 -0.96 6.90
C TYR A 97 -5.28 -0.01 5.70
N ALA A 98 -4.15 0.60 5.35
CA ALA A 98 -4.00 1.35 4.11
C ALA A 98 -2.74 0.90 3.38
N VAL A 99 -2.83 0.86 2.05
CA VAL A 99 -1.67 0.79 1.16
C VAL A 99 -1.53 2.17 0.52
N ARG A 100 -0.34 2.75 0.60
CA ARG A 100 -0.01 4.06 0.06
C ARG A 100 1.18 3.95 -0.89
N LEU A 101 1.00 4.36 -2.13
CA LEU A 101 2.00 4.36 -3.17
C LEU A 101 2.35 5.81 -3.53
N ARG A 102 3.63 6.13 -3.56
CA ARG A 102 4.15 7.35 -4.19
C ARG A 102 4.97 6.92 -5.39
N ASN A 103 4.59 7.38 -6.58
CA ASN A 103 5.30 7.10 -7.82
C ASN A 103 5.96 8.37 -8.37
N TYR A 104 7.12 8.18 -9.00
CA TYR A 104 7.87 9.21 -9.70
C TYR A 104 8.21 8.67 -11.10
N GLY A 105 7.75 9.38 -12.13
CA GLY A 105 7.82 8.96 -13.53
C GLY A 105 6.94 9.83 -14.40
#